data_AF-A0A949X1J7-F1
#
_entry.id   AF-A0A949X1J7-F1
#
_cell.length_a   1.000
_cell.length_b   1.000
_cell.length_c   1.000
_cell.angle_alpha   90.00
_cell.angle_beta   90.00
_cell.angle_gamma   90.00
#
_symmetry.space_group_name_H-M   'P 1'
#
loop_
_entity.id
_entity.type
_entity.pdbx_description
1 polymer ?
#
loop_
_entity_poly.entity_id
_entity_poly.type
_entity_poly.pdbx_seq_one_letter_code
_entity_poly.pdbx_strand_id
1 'polypeptide(L)'
;AVAAVRAGATWIQGTINGMGERAGNADICEIALALRSLYDVPVALNLTKTRDVSAAVANAAGYTLDAWKPLVGENLFVRESGAVASQFHIPEAIEPYSSELVNAERKIVLGKKSGVDSVDLKAKELGLHVAPEQRTSVLAEVKRQSIAKRGLLTDDEFREIVRRLPAMAVKA
;
A
#
# COMPACT_ATOMS: atom_id res chain seq x y z
N ALA A 1 8.80 -23.07 -8.95
CA ALA A 1 8.42 -22.60 -10.30
C ALA A 1 9.55 -21.86 -11.01
N VAL A 2 9.98 -20.68 -10.53
CA VAL A 2 11.05 -19.87 -11.16
C VAL A 2 12.31 -20.68 -11.49
N ALA A 3 12.85 -21.45 -10.52
CA ALA A 3 14.03 -22.28 -10.75
C ALA A 3 13.81 -23.34 -11.85
N ALA A 4 12.61 -23.92 -11.95
CA ALA A 4 12.28 -24.90 -12.99
C ALA A 4 12.26 -24.24 -14.39
N VAL A 5 11.71 -23.02 -14.50
CA VAL A 5 11.77 -22.24 -15.75
C VAL A 5 13.22 -21.96 -16.14
N ARG A 6 14.06 -21.57 -15.17
CA ARG A 6 15.50 -21.39 -15.41
C ARG A 6 16.22 -22.67 -15.83
N ALA A 7 15.70 -23.83 -15.47
CA ALA A 7 16.21 -25.14 -15.86
C ALA A 7 15.61 -25.66 -17.19
N GLY A 8 14.81 -24.86 -17.90
CA GLY A 8 14.25 -25.21 -19.21
C GLY A 8 12.77 -25.63 -19.21
N ALA A 9 12.09 -25.58 -18.06
CA ALA A 9 10.64 -25.82 -18.04
C ALA A 9 9.89 -24.71 -18.78
N THR A 10 8.99 -25.09 -19.68
CA THR A 10 8.19 -24.15 -20.50
C THR A 10 6.74 -24.01 -20.00
N TRP A 11 6.34 -24.81 -19.01
CA TRP A 11 5.01 -24.81 -18.42
C TRP A 11 5.08 -24.74 -16.90
N ILE A 12 4.17 -23.97 -16.32
CA ILE A 12 4.02 -23.84 -14.87
C ILE A 12 2.56 -24.10 -14.54
N GLN A 13 2.31 -25.00 -13.60
CA GLN A 13 1.00 -25.15 -12.98
C GLN A 13 0.95 -24.32 -11.70
N GLY A 14 -0.15 -23.60 -11.53
CA GLY A 14 -0.39 -22.73 -10.39
C GLY A 14 -1.85 -22.29 -10.37
N THR A 15 -2.22 -21.55 -9.34
CA THR A 15 -3.59 -21.09 -9.12
C THR A 15 -3.61 -19.61 -8.78
N ILE A 16 -4.77 -18.99 -8.93
CA ILE A 16 -4.99 -17.64 -8.43
C ILE A 16 -4.98 -17.69 -6.89
N ASN A 17 -4.29 -16.74 -6.27
CA ASN A 17 -4.13 -16.62 -4.83
C ASN A 17 -3.42 -17.81 -4.15
N GLY A 18 -2.80 -18.70 -4.92
CA GLY A 18 -2.16 -19.92 -4.40
C GLY A 18 -3.15 -20.96 -3.88
N MET A 19 -4.44 -20.89 -4.24
CA MET A 19 -5.45 -21.84 -3.77
C MET A 19 -5.15 -23.30 -4.15
N GLY A 20 -5.52 -24.25 -3.30
CA GLY A 20 -5.37 -25.69 -3.54
C GLY A 20 -5.54 -26.48 -2.25
N GLU A 21 -5.23 -27.78 -2.28
CA GLU A 21 -5.26 -28.60 -1.08
C GLU A 21 -4.22 -28.17 -0.04
N ARG A 22 -4.57 -28.30 1.26
CA ARG A 22 -3.69 -28.02 2.41
C ARG A 22 -3.22 -26.56 2.42
N ALA A 23 -1.94 -26.32 2.16
CA ALA A 23 -1.33 -24.99 2.09
C ALA A 23 -1.47 -24.34 0.70
N GLY A 24 -2.02 -25.08 -0.27
CA GLY A 24 -2.29 -24.56 -1.61
C GLY A 24 -1.22 -24.89 -2.65
N ASN A 25 -1.39 -24.28 -3.82
CA ASN A 25 -0.48 -24.38 -4.96
C ASN A 25 0.35 -23.09 -5.10
N ALA A 26 1.29 -23.09 -6.04
CA ALA A 26 2.02 -21.87 -6.34
C ALA A 26 1.10 -20.80 -6.95
N ASP A 27 1.21 -19.56 -6.49
CA ASP A 27 0.43 -18.44 -7.01
C ASP A 27 0.96 -18.02 -8.39
N ILE A 28 0.13 -18.18 -9.42
CA ILE A 28 0.54 -17.94 -10.80
C ILE A 28 0.84 -16.46 -11.08
N CYS A 29 0.19 -15.54 -10.37
CA CYS A 29 0.41 -14.11 -10.54
C CYS A 29 1.72 -13.68 -9.88
N GLU A 30 2.02 -14.21 -8.69
CA GLU A 30 3.32 -13.99 -8.01
C GLU A 30 4.49 -14.52 -8.86
N ILE A 31 4.33 -15.72 -9.43
CA ILE A 31 5.33 -16.30 -10.33
C ILE A 31 5.49 -15.46 -11.59
N ALA A 32 4.38 -15.03 -12.20
CA ALA A 32 4.43 -14.23 -13.42
C ALA A 32 5.13 -12.87 -13.20
N LEU A 33 4.89 -12.22 -12.07
CA LEU A 33 5.61 -11.01 -11.68
C LEU A 33 7.10 -11.29 -11.52
N ALA A 34 7.49 -12.32 -10.76
CA ALA A 34 8.89 -12.63 -10.54
C ALA A 34 9.62 -12.92 -11.85
N LEU A 35 9.03 -13.76 -12.71
CA LEU A 35 9.60 -14.11 -14.02
C LEU A 35 9.78 -12.88 -14.92
N ARG A 36 8.76 -12.03 -15.02
CA ARG A 36 8.80 -10.81 -15.84
C ARG A 36 9.78 -9.77 -15.29
N SER A 37 9.74 -9.49 -13.99
CA SER A 37 10.43 -8.35 -13.39
C SER A 37 11.85 -8.64 -12.94
N LEU A 38 12.19 -9.89 -12.62
CA LEU A 38 13.50 -10.26 -12.07
C LEU A 38 14.34 -11.15 -12.99
N TYR A 39 13.70 -11.86 -13.92
CA TYR A 39 14.38 -12.82 -14.79
C TYR A 39 14.23 -12.51 -16.28
N ASP A 40 13.58 -11.40 -16.62
CA ASP A 40 13.32 -10.95 -17.99
C ASP A 40 12.66 -12.05 -18.87
N VAL A 41 11.86 -12.91 -18.23
CA VAL A 41 11.12 -13.98 -18.88
C VAL A 41 9.74 -13.43 -19.28
N PRO A 42 9.39 -13.43 -20.59
CA PRO A 42 8.09 -12.98 -21.03
C PRO A 42 6.97 -13.82 -20.42
N VAL A 43 5.91 -13.15 -19.97
CA VAL A 43 4.70 -13.78 -19.45
C VAL A 43 3.48 -13.24 -20.19
N ALA A 44 2.53 -14.10 -20.52
CA ALA A 44 1.31 -13.70 -21.21
C ALA A 44 0.27 -13.04 -20.28
N LEU A 45 0.44 -13.14 -18.97
CA LEU A 45 -0.50 -12.61 -18.00
C LEU A 45 -0.49 -11.07 -18.00
N ASN A 46 -1.67 -10.47 -18.13
CA ASN A 46 -1.85 -9.05 -17.89
C ASN A 46 -1.89 -8.77 -16.38
N LEU A 47 -0.75 -8.38 -15.81
CA LEU A 47 -0.61 -8.14 -14.36
C LEU A 47 -1.54 -7.05 -13.82
N THR A 48 -2.00 -6.11 -14.66
CA THR A 48 -2.95 -5.05 -14.26
C THR A 48 -4.33 -5.60 -13.86
N LYS A 49 -4.65 -6.84 -14.24
CA LYS A 49 -5.91 -7.53 -13.90
C LYS A 49 -5.80 -8.45 -12.69
N THR A 50 -4.61 -8.57 -12.10
CA THR A 50 -4.34 -9.52 -11.02
C THR A 50 -5.24 -9.27 -9.81
N ARG A 51 -5.42 -8.00 -9.41
CA ARG A 51 -6.25 -7.62 -8.26
C ARG A 51 -7.73 -7.97 -8.48
N ASP A 52 -8.27 -7.66 -9.67
CA ASP A 52 -9.66 -7.96 -10.02
C ASP A 52 -9.94 -9.46 -10.02
N VAL A 53 -9.08 -10.25 -10.68
CA VAL A 53 -9.22 -11.71 -10.76
C VAL A 53 -9.06 -12.36 -9.39
N SER A 54 -8.11 -11.88 -8.60
CA SER A 54 -7.89 -12.32 -7.22
C SER A 54 -9.12 -12.08 -6.35
N ALA A 55 -9.73 -10.89 -6.42
CA ALA A 55 -10.94 -10.55 -5.70
C ALA A 55 -12.14 -11.41 -6.15
N ALA A 56 -12.28 -11.65 -7.46
CA ALA A 56 -13.34 -12.51 -8.00
C ALA A 56 -13.22 -13.95 -7.47
N VAL A 57 -12.01 -14.52 -7.44
CA VAL A 57 -11.73 -15.86 -6.89
C VAL A 57 -11.97 -15.90 -5.38
N ALA A 58 -11.50 -14.89 -4.65
CA ALA A 58 -11.71 -14.79 -3.20
C ALA A 58 -13.20 -14.76 -2.84
N ASN A 59 -13.98 -13.95 -3.57
CA ASN A 59 -15.43 -13.85 -3.39
C ASN A 59 -16.13 -15.18 -3.74
N ALA A 60 -15.78 -15.80 -4.87
CA ALA A 60 -16.39 -17.06 -5.29
C ALA A 60 -16.10 -18.22 -4.32
N ALA A 61 -14.90 -18.25 -3.74
CA ALA A 61 -14.49 -19.28 -2.78
C ALA A 61 -14.86 -18.97 -1.32
N GLY A 62 -15.39 -17.77 -1.04
CA GLY A 62 -15.86 -17.40 0.29
C GLY A 62 -14.74 -17.21 1.34
N TYR A 63 -13.59 -16.68 0.95
CA TYR A 63 -12.49 -16.41 1.88
C TYR A 63 -11.91 -15.01 1.69
N THR A 64 -11.22 -14.53 2.72
CA THR A 64 -10.55 -13.23 2.74
C THR A 64 -9.05 -13.38 2.51
N LEU A 65 -8.46 -12.44 1.78
CA LEU A 65 -7.02 -12.37 1.58
C LEU A 65 -6.37 -11.59 2.72
N ASP A 66 -5.13 -11.94 3.03
CA ASP A 66 -4.32 -11.12 3.93
C ASP A 66 -4.03 -9.76 3.30
N ALA A 67 -4.12 -8.70 4.10
CA ALA A 67 -3.88 -7.33 3.63
C ALA A 67 -2.45 -7.11 3.10
N TRP A 68 -1.49 -7.95 3.50
CA TRP A 68 -0.10 -7.92 3.03
C TRP A 68 0.22 -8.98 1.96
N LYS A 69 -0.79 -9.69 1.42
CA LYS A 69 -0.56 -10.68 0.35
C LYS A 69 0.15 -10.01 -0.85
N PRO A 70 1.19 -10.64 -1.42
CA PRO A 70 1.86 -10.09 -2.60
C PRO A 70 0.90 -9.79 -3.75
N LEU A 71 1.16 -8.69 -4.48
CA LEU A 71 0.39 -8.14 -5.60
C LEU A 71 -1.03 -7.63 -5.26
N VAL A 72 -1.78 -8.36 -4.46
CA VAL A 72 -3.24 -8.19 -4.31
C VAL A 72 -3.66 -7.64 -2.96
N GLY A 73 -2.79 -7.72 -1.95
CA GLY A 73 -3.04 -7.16 -0.64
C GLY A 73 -3.33 -5.66 -0.69
N GLU A 74 -4.20 -5.21 0.21
CA GLU A 74 -4.62 -3.81 0.33
C GLU A 74 -3.50 -2.90 0.85
N ASN A 75 -2.55 -3.43 1.63
CA ASN A 75 -1.50 -2.64 2.28
C ASN A 75 -0.22 -2.47 1.45
N LEU A 76 -0.13 -3.09 0.27
CA LEU A 76 1.11 -3.18 -0.50
C LEU A 76 1.72 -1.81 -0.85
N PHE A 77 0.86 -0.86 -1.23
CA PHE A 77 1.21 0.52 -1.62
C PHE A 77 0.69 1.56 -0.61
N VAL A 78 0.37 1.11 0.61
CA VAL A 78 -0.06 1.98 1.71
C VAL A 78 1.14 2.25 2.62
N ARG A 79 1.32 3.51 3.03
CA ARG A 79 2.45 3.93 3.88
C ARG A 79 1.99 4.74 5.09
N GLU A 80 2.43 4.31 6.26
CA GLU A 80 2.21 5.01 7.55
C GLU A 80 3.50 5.72 8.05
N SER A 81 4.66 5.09 7.85
CA SER A 81 5.92 5.55 8.43
C SER A 81 6.33 6.92 7.91
N GLY A 82 6.60 7.86 8.82
CA GLY A 82 7.09 9.19 8.47
C GLY A 82 8.38 9.19 7.66
N ALA A 83 9.32 8.29 7.98
CA ALA A 83 10.58 8.17 7.25
C ALA A 83 10.40 7.66 5.81
N VAL A 84 9.34 6.90 5.56
CA VAL A 84 9.00 6.40 4.22
C VAL A 84 8.13 7.43 3.48
N ALA A 85 7.27 8.14 4.21
CA ALA A 85 6.45 9.22 3.66
C ALA A 85 7.31 10.36 3.10
N SER A 86 8.44 10.69 3.72
CA SER A 86 9.38 11.69 3.18
C SER A 86 9.92 11.33 1.79
N GLN A 87 10.02 10.03 1.49
CA GLN A 87 10.47 9.50 0.21
C GLN A 87 9.32 9.15 -0.75
N PHE A 88 8.07 9.50 -0.42
CA PHE A 88 6.90 9.12 -1.22
C PHE A 88 6.91 9.70 -2.64
N HIS A 89 7.66 10.79 -2.85
CA HIS A 89 7.90 11.39 -4.16
C HIS A 89 8.92 10.64 -5.02
N ILE A 90 9.61 9.62 -4.48
CA ILE A 90 10.57 8.76 -5.16
C ILE A 90 10.11 7.30 -5.02
N PRO A 91 9.15 6.83 -5.84
CA PRO A 91 8.57 5.50 -5.71
C PRO A 91 9.62 4.37 -5.66
N GLU A 92 10.66 4.45 -6.49
CA GLU A 92 11.71 3.43 -6.62
C GLU A 92 12.54 3.26 -5.34
N ALA A 93 12.56 4.27 -4.46
CA ALA A 93 13.24 4.20 -3.17
C ALA A 93 12.47 3.34 -2.14
N ILE A 94 11.15 3.16 -2.34
CA ILE A 94 10.24 2.63 -1.31
C ILE A 94 9.28 1.54 -1.82
N GLU A 95 9.29 1.25 -3.12
CA GLU A 95 8.44 0.27 -3.79
C GLU A 95 9.30 -0.72 -4.57
N PRO A 96 9.14 -2.04 -4.34
CA PRO A 96 9.92 -3.05 -5.06
C PRO A 96 9.54 -3.16 -6.55
N TYR A 97 8.37 -2.64 -6.93
CA TYR A 97 7.88 -2.52 -8.30
C TYR A 97 6.80 -1.45 -8.36
N SER A 98 6.58 -0.87 -9.54
CA SER A 98 5.58 0.19 -9.73
C SER A 98 4.16 -0.30 -9.40
N SER A 99 3.41 0.52 -8.66
CA SER A 99 1.99 0.31 -8.39
C SER A 99 1.13 0.16 -9.66
N GLU A 100 1.51 0.82 -10.75
CA GLU A 100 0.83 0.76 -12.05
C GLU A 100 0.88 -0.64 -12.67
N LEU A 101 1.95 -1.40 -12.40
CA LEU A 101 2.14 -2.75 -12.93
C LEU A 101 1.00 -3.71 -12.52
N VAL A 102 0.42 -3.47 -11.35
CA VAL A 102 -0.67 -4.25 -10.77
C VAL A 102 -1.95 -3.44 -10.60
N ASN A 103 -2.03 -2.26 -11.22
CA ASN A 103 -3.15 -1.33 -11.12
C ASN A 103 -3.57 -1.03 -9.66
N ALA A 104 -2.59 -0.71 -8.82
CA ALA A 104 -2.81 -0.37 -7.43
C ALA A 104 -2.67 1.14 -7.18
N GLU A 105 -3.42 1.64 -6.21
CA GLU A 105 -3.32 3.03 -5.76
C GLU A 105 -2.31 3.15 -4.62
N ARG A 106 -1.49 4.20 -4.67
CA ARG A 106 -0.57 4.57 -3.59
C ARG A 106 -1.31 5.42 -2.57
N LYS A 107 -1.20 5.10 -1.28
CA LYS A 107 -1.91 5.83 -0.21
C LYS A 107 -1.00 6.14 0.97
N ILE A 108 -1.16 7.32 1.55
CA ILE A 108 -0.65 7.64 2.87
C ILE A 108 -1.76 7.42 3.88
N VAL A 109 -1.43 6.78 5.01
CA VAL A 109 -2.33 6.66 6.16
C VAL A 109 -1.71 7.31 7.37
N LEU A 110 -2.57 7.83 8.25
CA LEU A 110 -2.15 8.56 9.44
C LEU A 110 -2.30 7.70 10.69
N GLY A 111 -1.23 7.61 11.46
CA GLY A 111 -1.15 6.76 12.64
C GLY A 111 0.01 7.13 13.55
N LYS A 112 0.28 6.28 14.56
CA LYS A 112 1.34 6.51 15.54
C LYS A 112 2.74 6.64 14.91
N LYS A 113 2.97 6.05 13.73
CA LYS A 113 4.27 6.12 13.03
C LYS A 113 4.37 7.28 12.04
N SER A 114 3.35 8.12 11.90
CA SER A 114 3.37 9.25 10.98
C SER A 114 4.50 10.24 11.29
N GLY A 115 4.99 10.90 10.24
CA GLY A 115 5.92 12.02 10.30
C GLY A 115 5.26 13.33 9.89
N VAL A 116 6.03 14.42 9.94
CA VAL A 116 5.55 15.75 9.52
C VAL A 116 5.13 15.71 8.04
N ASP A 117 5.93 15.08 7.18
CA ASP A 117 5.62 14.94 5.75
C ASP A 117 4.35 14.11 5.51
N SER A 118 3.97 13.20 6.43
CA SER A 118 2.70 12.48 6.33
C SER A 118 1.50 13.42 6.45
N VAL A 119 1.60 14.47 7.28
CA VAL A 119 0.56 15.51 7.42
C VAL A 119 0.42 16.27 6.12
N ASP A 120 1.53 16.67 5.51
CA ASP A 120 1.52 17.43 4.24
C ASP A 120 0.94 16.61 3.10
N LEU A 121 1.37 15.35 2.96
CA LEU A 121 0.87 14.46 1.92
C LEU A 121 -0.63 14.21 2.08
N LYS A 122 -1.10 13.92 3.29
CA LYS A 122 -2.53 13.70 3.55
C LYS A 122 -3.35 14.98 3.41
N ALA A 123 -2.84 16.13 3.85
CA ALA A 123 -3.50 17.42 3.67
C ALA A 123 -3.67 17.74 2.18
N LYS A 124 -2.61 17.54 1.37
CA LYS A 124 -2.67 17.71 -0.09
C LYS A 124 -3.67 16.75 -0.74
N GLU A 125 -3.66 15.48 -0.36
CA GLU A 125 -4.61 14.46 -0.84
C GLU A 125 -6.06 14.87 -0.59
N LEU A 126 -6.36 15.47 0.57
CA LEU A 126 -7.70 15.86 0.98
C LEU A 126 -8.08 17.31 0.61
N GLY A 127 -7.21 18.06 -0.07
CA GLY A 127 -7.44 19.46 -0.41
C GLY A 127 -7.48 20.40 0.80
N LEU A 128 -6.76 20.07 1.87
CA LEU A 128 -6.68 20.86 3.10
C LEU A 128 -5.42 21.75 3.11
N HIS A 129 -5.54 22.93 3.68
CA HIS A 129 -4.40 23.79 3.97
C HIS A 129 -3.98 23.64 5.44
N VAL A 130 -2.71 23.29 5.67
CA VAL A 130 -2.09 23.24 7.00
C VAL A 130 -0.83 24.11 6.96
N ALA A 131 -0.83 25.20 7.71
CA ALA A 131 0.31 26.11 7.74
C ALA A 131 1.54 25.41 8.34
N PRO A 132 2.78 25.72 7.88
CA PRO A 132 4.01 25.08 8.36
C PRO A 132 4.13 25.02 9.89
N GLU A 133 3.72 26.08 10.57
CA GLU A 133 3.81 26.24 12.02
C GLU A 133 2.83 25.33 12.78
N GLN A 134 1.77 24.86 12.10
CA GLN A 134 0.73 24.00 12.69
C GLN A 134 1.05 22.51 12.53
N ARG A 135 1.90 22.13 11.59
CA ARG A 135 2.12 20.72 11.20
C ARG A 135 2.56 19.84 12.35
N THR A 136 3.45 20.35 13.21
CA THR A 136 3.94 19.62 14.38
C THR A 136 2.81 19.38 15.40
N SER A 137 1.95 20.37 15.62
CA SER A 137 0.79 20.24 16.51
C SER A 137 -0.27 19.29 15.94
N VAL A 138 -0.54 19.37 14.63
CA VAL A 138 -1.41 18.42 13.93
C VAL A 138 -0.86 16.99 14.05
N LEU A 139 0.44 16.80 13.84
CA LEU A 139 1.07 15.49 13.97
C LEU A 139 0.97 14.93 15.40
N ALA A 140 1.15 15.78 16.41
CA ALA A 140 1.02 15.37 17.81
C ALA A 140 -0.40 14.89 18.11
N GLU A 141 -1.41 15.59 17.60
CA GLU A 141 -2.82 15.21 17.70
C GLU A 141 -3.11 13.88 16.99
N VAL A 142 -2.65 13.74 15.74
CA VAL A 142 -2.76 12.49 14.95
C VAL A 142 -2.20 11.31 15.74
N LYS A 143 -0.99 11.44 16.29
CA LYS A 143 -0.36 10.37 17.08
C LYS A 143 -1.15 10.07 18.35
N ARG A 144 -1.61 11.11 19.07
CA ARG A 144 -2.38 10.94 20.30
C ARG A 144 -3.68 10.17 20.05
N GLN A 145 -4.46 10.58 19.06
CA GLN A 145 -5.72 9.91 18.73
C GLN A 145 -5.49 8.48 18.23
N SER A 146 -4.49 8.28 17.35
CA SER A 146 -4.14 6.95 16.84
C SER A 146 -3.77 5.97 17.96
N ILE A 147 -2.97 6.44 18.94
CA ILE A 147 -2.56 5.64 20.09
C ILE A 147 -3.78 5.32 20.97
N ALA A 148 -4.63 6.31 21.25
CA ALA A 148 -5.82 6.12 22.08
C ALA A 148 -6.80 5.11 21.48
N LYS A 149 -7.07 5.18 20.16
CA LYS A 149 -7.97 4.26 19.46
C LYS A 149 -7.31 2.95 19.01
N ARG A 150 -5.98 2.83 19.18
CA ARG A 150 -5.17 1.69 18.71
C ARG A 150 -5.33 1.40 17.22
N GLY A 151 -5.41 2.44 16.40
CA GLY A 151 -5.70 2.31 14.97
C GLY A 151 -5.31 3.55 14.16
N LEU A 152 -5.53 3.44 12.85
CA LEU A 152 -5.34 4.56 11.93
C LEU A 152 -6.43 5.61 12.12
N LEU A 153 -6.11 6.85 11.76
CA LEU A 153 -7.12 7.89 11.63
C LEU A 153 -7.83 7.74 10.29
N THR A 154 -9.12 8.01 10.33
CA THR A 154 -9.95 8.27 9.16
C THR A 154 -9.67 9.67 8.62
N ASP A 155 -9.99 9.90 7.35
CA ASP A 155 -9.86 11.23 6.75
C ASP A 155 -10.73 12.28 7.47
N ASP A 156 -11.87 11.88 8.04
CA ASP A 156 -12.76 12.79 8.78
C ASP A 156 -12.21 13.17 10.15
N GLU A 157 -11.62 12.22 10.89
CA GLU A 157 -10.89 12.52 12.11
C GLU A 157 -9.73 13.49 11.82
N PHE A 158 -8.99 13.28 10.73
CA PHE A 158 -7.92 14.20 10.33
C PHE A 158 -8.44 15.60 9.95
N ARG A 159 -9.54 15.68 9.20
CA ARG A 159 -10.21 16.97 8.89
C ARG A 159 -10.62 17.70 10.17
N GLU A 160 -11.14 16.99 11.14
CA GLU A 160 -11.55 17.56 12.43
C GLU A 160 -10.35 18.12 13.22
N ILE A 161 -9.23 17.39 13.23
CA ILE A 161 -7.97 17.85 13.83
C ILE A 161 -7.51 19.17 13.20
N VAL A 162 -7.47 19.23 11.87
CA VAL A 162 -7.02 20.41 11.14
C VAL A 162 -7.94 21.61 11.40
N ARG A 163 -9.26 21.41 11.47
CA ARG A 163 -10.22 22.49 11.79
C ARG A 163 -10.09 23.04 13.21
N ARG A 164 -9.73 22.19 14.18
CA ARG A 164 -9.69 22.55 15.61
C ARG A 164 -8.43 23.32 16.02
N LEU A 165 -7.35 23.21 15.25
CA LEU A 165 -6.09 23.90 15.55
C LEU A 165 -6.08 25.24 14.81
N PRO A 166 -6.37 26.39 15.47
CA PRO A 166 -6.27 27.70 14.82
C PRO A 166 -4.82 27.97 14.41
N ALA A 167 -4.64 28.84 13.40
CA ALA A 167 -3.32 29.35 13.07
C ALA A 167 -2.77 30.05 14.32
N MET A 168 -1.63 29.58 14.84
CA MET A 168 -0.95 30.27 15.94
C MET A 168 -0.62 31.68 15.45
N ALA A 169 -1.16 32.70 16.12
CA ALA A 169 -0.79 34.08 15.84
C ALA A 169 0.73 34.19 15.99
N VAL A 170 1.41 34.55 14.90
CA VAL A 170 2.83 34.89 14.92
C VAL A 170 2.98 36.04 15.91
N LYS A 171 3.60 35.79 17.07
CA LYS A 171 4.02 36.88 17.94
C LYS A 171 5.09 37.65 17.18
N ALA A 172 4.74 38.88 16.78
CA ALA A 172 5.65 39.87 16.25
C ALA A 172 6.75 40.23 17.27
#